data_AF-A0A818KC14-F1
#
_entry.id   AF-A0A818KC14-F1
#
_cell.length_a   1.000
_cell.length_b   1.000
_cell.length_c   1.000
_cell.angle_alpha   90.00
_cell.angle_beta   90.00
_cell.angle_gamma   90.00
#
_symmetry.space_group_name_H-M   'P 1'
#
loop_
_entity.id
_entity.type
_entity.pdbx_description
1 polymer ?
#
loop_
_entity_poly.entity_id
_entity_poly.type
_entity_poly.pdbx_seq_one_letter_code
_entity_poly.pdbx_strand_id
1 'polypeptide(L)'
;MTRNDLAFLKSAISNSSCDFYIDLENISPCGSQGYVQKFIYKYCMAYLNQQDSFINQAWQNDVRVCLQQTMVNYLENNLLASCPEIKKHGFDSHTDCYLNPDPSNPEITFCRLPPQDMARVIWIARGAAFEPALWVQFSRLITHCATQTFQG
;
A
#
# COMPACT_ATOMS: atom_id res chain seq x y z
N MET A 1 -0.80 -18.82 10.85
CA MET A 1 -0.65 -17.58 11.61
C MET A 1 -1.34 -17.71 12.96
N THR A 2 -0.70 -17.23 14.03
CA THR A 2 -1.19 -17.20 15.41
C THR A 2 -1.47 -15.77 15.88
N ARG A 3 -2.07 -15.59 17.06
CA ARG A 3 -2.23 -14.24 17.66
C ARG A 3 -0.89 -13.59 18.02
N ASN A 4 0.13 -14.39 18.37
CA ASN A 4 1.46 -13.86 18.64
C ASN A 4 2.13 -13.38 17.35
N ASP A 5 1.92 -14.11 16.24
CA ASP A 5 2.40 -13.69 14.92
C ASP A 5 1.77 -12.34 14.50
N LEU A 6 0.47 -12.16 14.77
CA LEU A 6 -0.21 -10.87 14.53
C LEU A 6 0.35 -9.74 15.40
N ALA A 7 0.61 -10.00 16.68
CA ALA A 7 1.21 -9.00 17.57
C ALA A 7 2.61 -8.60 17.09
N PHE A 8 3.39 -9.56 16.58
CA PHE A 8 4.69 -9.30 15.97
C PHE A 8 4.56 -8.47 14.69
N LEU A 9 3.66 -8.84 13.77
CA LEU A 9 3.40 -8.06 12.55
C LEU A 9 2.95 -6.63 12.86
N LYS A 10 2.12 -6.43 13.88
CA LYS A 10 1.72 -5.08 14.35
C LYS A 10 2.93 -4.25 14.76
N SER A 11 3.88 -4.85 15.47
CA SER A 11 5.08 -4.16 15.91
C SER A 11 6.06 -3.83 14.78
N ALA A 12 5.96 -4.54 13.65
CA ALA A 12 6.79 -4.33 12.46
C ALA A 12 6.25 -3.21 11.53
N ILE A 13 5.04 -2.68 11.78
CA ILE A 13 4.47 -1.59 10.98
C ILE A 13 5.39 -0.38 11.04
N SER A 14 5.83 0.12 9.88
CA SER A 14 6.80 1.20 9.82
C SER A 14 6.66 2.09 8.58
N ASN A 15 6.92 3.38 8.74
CA ASN A 15 7.12 4.29 7.60
C ASN A 15 8.57 4.30 7.10
N SER A 16 9.54 3.82 7.88
CA SER A 16 10.98 3.87 7.59
C SER A 16 11.59 2.52 7.24
N SER A 17 10.79 1.45 7.25
CA SER A 17 11.19 0.11 6.86
C SER A 17 10.07 -0.59 6.06
N CYS A 18 10.46 -1.60 5.31
CA CYS A 18 9.58 -2.52 4.59
C CYS A 18 9.62 -3.95 5.17
N ASP A 19 10.28 -4.15 6.32
CA ASP A 19 10.49 -5.47 6.95
C ASP A 19 9.18 -6.17 7.31
N PHE A 20 8.11 -5.41 7.57
CA PHE A 20 6.74 -5.94 7.71
C PHE A 20 6.39 -6.98 6.64
N TYR A 21 6.77 -6.73 5.38
CA TYR A 21 6.45 -7.65 4.29
C TYR A 21 7.36 -8.88 4.26
N ILE A 22 8.58 -8.78 4.77
CA ILE A 22 9.47 -9.94 4.99
C ILE A 22 8.89 -10.82 6.09
N ASP A 23 8.48 -10.22 7.20
CA ASP A 23 7.88 -10.90 8.33
C ASP A 23 6.55 -11.58 7.96
N LEU A 24 5.72 -10.91 7.16
CA LEU A 24 4.48 -11.48 6.65
C LEU A 24 4.73 -12.73 5.79
N GLU A 25 5.72 -12.68 4.89
CA GLU A 25 6.09 -13.85 4.08
C GLU A 25 6.64 -14.99 4.95
N ASN A 26 7.43 -14.69 5.98
CA ASN A 26 7.96 -15.71 6.90
C ASN A 26 6.84 -16.40 7.71
N ILE A 27 5.82 -15.65 8.13
CA ILE A 27 4.69 -16.17 8.92
C ILE A 27 3.66 -16.89 8.04
N SER A 28 3.43 -16.37 6.83
CA SER A 28 2.43 -16.88 5.88
C SER A 28 3.05 -17.03 4.50
N PRO A 29 3.91 -18.05 4.28
CA PRO A 29 4.66 -18.19 3.04
C PRO A 29 3.73 -18.37 1.84
N CYS A 30 3.84 -17.45 0.89
CA CYS A 30 3.19 -17.50 -0.41
C CYS A 30 4.12 -18.01 -1.52
N GLY A 31 5.32 -18.42 -1.13
CA GLY A 31 6.32 -19.06 -1.96
C GLY A 31 7.22 -18.05 -2.65
N SER A 32 8.31 -18.51 -3.26
CA SER A 32 9.32 -17.67 -3.93
C SER A 32 8.81 -16.93 -5.18
N GLN A 33 7.57 -17.20 -5.61
CA GLN A 33 6.84 -16.47 -6.65
C GLN A 33 5.65 -15.67 -6.08
N GLY A 34 5.55 -15.61 -4.75
CA GLY A 34 4.47 -14.99 -4.01
C GLY A 34 4.42 -13.48 -4.18
N TYR A 35 3.22 -12.95 -4.05
CA TYR A 35 2.92 -11.53 -4.18
C TYR A 35 3.67 -10.65 -3.17
N VAL A 36 3.76 -11.07 -1.92
CA VAL A 36 4.30 -10.25 -0.83
C VAL A 36 5.80 -9.96 -1.05
N GLN A 37 6.61 -10.98 -1.28
CA GLN A 37 8.06 -10.80 -1.42
C GLN A 37 8.50 -10.18 -2.76
N LYS A 38 7.95 -10.60 -3.90
CA LYS A 38 8.41 -10.10 -5.22
C LYS A 38 7.74 -8.80 -5.66
N PHE A 39 6.51 -8.56 -5.22
CA PHE A 39 5.75 -7.40 -5.65
C PHE A 39 5.71 -6.36 -4.53
N ILE A 40 5.10 -6.67 -3.38
CA ILE A 40 4.85 -5.64 -2.36
C ILE A 40 6.17 -5.13 -1.77
N TYR A 41 7.06 -6.00 -1.31
CA TYR A 41 8.34 -5.59 -0.73
C TYR A 41 9.18 -4.77 -1.73
N LYS A 42 9.25 -5.23 -2.99
CA LYS A 42 9.94 -4.50 -4.07
C LYS A 42 9.42 -3.07 -4.23
N TYR A 43 8.09 -2.87 -4.29
CA TYR A 43 7.52 -1.54 -4.47
C TYR A 43 7.60 -0.70 -3.20
N CYS A 44 7.41 -1.29 -2.01
CA CYS A 44 7.65 -0.60 -0.75
C CYS A 44 9.06 -0.02 -0.70
N MET A 45 10.09 -0.83 -1.00
CA MET A 45 11.48 -0.38 -1.04
C MET A 45 11.70 0.69 -2.11
N ALA A 46 11.06 0.59 -3.28
CA ALA A 46 11.16 1.60 -4.31
C ALA A 46 10.59 2.97 -3.86
N TYR A 47 9.46 2.98 -3.14
CA TYR A 47 8.91 4.20 -2.54
C TYR A 47 9.77 4.72 -1.38
N LEU A 48 10.28 3.84 -0.52
CA LEU A 48 11.17 4.21 0.59
C LEU A 48 12.46 4.88 0.05
N ASN A 49 13.09 4.27 -0.95
CA ASN A 49 14.31 4.80 -1.58
C ASN A 49 14.08 6.13 -2.34
N GLN A 50 12.84 6.44 -2.70
CA GLN A 50 12.46 7.66 -3.39
C GLN A 50 11.82 8.69 -2.45
N GLN A 51 11.81 8.45 -1.14
CA GLN A 51 11.11 9.30 -0.18
C GLN A 51 11.51 10.76 -0.27
N ASP A 52 12.80 11.05 -0.32
CA ASP A 52 13.31 12.42 -0.36
C ASP A 52 12.99 13.15 -1.68
N SER A 53 12.60 12.40 -2.71
CA SER A 53 12.17 12.97 -3.98
C SER A 53 10.73 13.51 -3.93
N PHE A 54 9.88 13.02 -3.01
CA PHE A 54 8.49 13.47 -2.88
C PHE A 54 8.42 14.87 -2.27
N ILE A 55 7.61 15.74 -2.87
CA ILE A 55 7.29 17.05 -2.29
C ILE A 55 6.44 16.84 -1.04
N ASN A 56 5.44 15.93 -1.12
CA ASN A 56 4.63 15.51 0.00
C ASN A 56 5.11 14.14 0.51
N GLN A 57 6.18 14.15 1.32
CA GLN A 57 6.70 12.94 1.94
C GLN A 57 5.71 12.30 2.90
N ALA A 58 4.92 13.11 3.61
CA ALA A 58 3.92 12.64 4.57
C ALA A 58 2.91 11.71 3.88
N TRP A 59 2.36 12.12 2.72
CA TRP A 59 1.43 11.27 1.97
C TRP A 59 2.00 9.88 1.67
N GLN A 60 3.21 9.77 1.12
CA GLN A 60 3.72 8.43 0.79
C GLN A 60 4.09 7.61 2.04
N ASN A 61 4.51 8.28 3.12
CA ASN A 61 4.82 7.63 4.39
C ASN A 61 3.55 7.05 5.01
N ASP A 62 2.47 7.85 5.03
CA ASP A 62 1.19 7.46 5.58
C ASP A 62 0.53 6.38 4.71
N VAL A 63 0.66 6.44 3.37
CA VAL A 63 0.23 5.36 2.47
C VAL A 63 0.92 4.04 2.81
N ARG A 64 2.25 4.04 3.01
CA ARG A 64 2.98 2.81 3.36
C ARG A 64 2.53 2.25 4.69
N VAL A 65 2.30 3.10 5.69
CA VAL A 65 1.81 2.68 7.01
C VAL A 65 0.38 2.13 6.91
N CYS A 66 -0.51 2.85 6.22
CA CYS A 66 -1.89 2.44 5.97
C CYS A 66 -1.94 1.05 5.32
N LEU A 67 -1.17 0.81 4.25
CA LEU A 67 -1.15 -0.49 3.57
C LEU A 67 -0.76 -1.64 4.51
N GLN A 68 0.22 -1.43 5.39
CA GLN A 68 0.61 -2.42 6.40
C GLN A 68 -0.48 -2.62 7.46
N GLN A 69 -1.06 -1.53 7.97
CA GLN A 69 -2.17 -1.59 8.95
C GLN A 69 -3.40 -2.31 8.40
N THR A 70 -3.83 -1.98 7.17
CA THR A 70 -4.98 -2.65 6.55
C THR A 70 -4.74 -4.14 6.36
N MET A 71 -3.51 -4.54 6.06
CA MET A 71 -3.13 -5.95 5.92
C MET A 71 -3.23 -6.68 7.25
N VAL A 72 -2.69 -6.09 8.32
CA VAL A 72 -2.83 -6.67 9.67
C VAL A 72 -4.29 -6.80 10.05
N ASN A 73 -5.08 -5.72 9.96
CA ASN A 73 -6.49 -5.72 10.35
C ASN A 73 -7.29 -6.79 9.57
N TYR A 74 -6.94 -7.02 8.32
CA TYR A 74 -7.52 -8.11 7.52
C TYR A 74 -7.14 -9.48 8.07
N LEU A 75 -5.86 -9.72 8.34
CA LEU A 75 -5.35 -11.00 8.86
C LEU A 75 -5.87 -11.31 10.28
N GLU A 76 -6.15 -10.29 11.10
CA GLU A 76 -6.79 -10.48 12.42
C GLU A 76 -8.13 -11.19 12.31
N ASN A 77 -8.91 -10.86 11.27
CA ASN A 77 -10.22 -11.44 11.01
C ASN A 77 -10.14 -12.67 10.09
N ASN A 78 -8.97 -12.92 9.48
CA ASN A 78 -8.76 -13.93 8.44
C ASN A 78 -7.43 -14.68 8.64
N LEU A 79 -7.23 -15.28 9.82
CA LEU A 79 -5.99 -15.99 10.19
C LEU A 79 -5.59 -17.14 9.24
N LEU A 80 -6.55 -17.64 8.45
CA LEU A 80 -6.38 -18.71 7.47
C LEU A 80 -6.44 -18.19 6.03
N ALA A 81 -6.28 -16.88 5.83
CA ALA A 81 -6.28 -16.28 4.50
C ALA A 81 -5.24 -16.96 3.60
N SER A 82 -5.69 -17.38 2.43
CA SER A 82 -4.85 -17.90 1.38
C SER A 82 -4.05 -16.79 0.70
N CYS A 83 -2.98 -17.15 0.01
CA CYS A 83 -2.16 -16.20 -0.72
C CYS A 83 -2.91 -15.39 -1.79
N PRO A 84 -3.86 -15.96 -2.55
CA PRO A 84 -4.74 -15.18 -3.42
C PRO A 84 -5.58 -14.14 -2.67
N GLU A 85 -6.05 -14.46 -1.47
CA GLU A 85 -6.86 -13.54 -0.64
C GLU A 85 -6.00 -12.41 -0.08
N ILE A 86 -4.79 -12.72 0.43
CA ILE A 86 -3.80 -11.71 0.84
C ILE A 86 -3.44 -10.80 -0.33
N LYS A 87 -3.23 -11.37 -1.53
CA LYS A 87 -2.95 -10.59 -2.75
C LYS A 87 -4.11 -9.66 -3.09
N LYS A 88 -5.34 -10.20 -3.11
CA LYS A 88 -6.53 -9.44 -3.44
C LYS A 88 -6.74 -8.29 -2.46
N HIS A 89 -6.72 -8.56 -1.16
CA HIS A 89 -6.86 -7.54 -0.13
C HIS A 89 -5.78 -6.47 -0.24
N GLY A 90 -4.52 -6.90 -0.42
CA GLY A 90 -3.40 -5.98 -0.61
C GLY A 90 -3.58 -5.04 -1.79
N PHE A 91 -4.14 -5.50 -2.93
CA PHE A 91 -4.45 -4.60 -4.05
C PHE A 91 -5.66 -3.71 -3.79
N ASP A 92 -6.73 -4.26 -3.20
CA ASP A 92 -7.97 -3.52 -2.97
C ASP A 92 -7.78 -2.37 -1.98
N SER A 93 -6.87 -2.50 -1.00
CA SER A 93 -6.60 -1.44 -0.03
C SER A 93 -5.85 -0.22 -0.59
N HIS A 94 -5.27 -0.29 -1.79
CA HIS A 94 -4.49 0.82 -2.35
C HIS A 94 -5.33 2.07 -2.59
N THR A 95 -6.54 1.93 -3.15
CA THR A 95 -7.37 3.11 -3.44
C THR A 95 -7.70 3.87 -2.16
N ASP A 96 -8.13 3.17 -1.11
CA ASP A 96 -8.48 3.79 0.17
C ASP A 96 -7.25 4.41 0.84
N CYS A 97 -6.12 3.70 0.90
CA CYS A 97 -4.90 4.26 1.46
C CYS A 97 -4.34 5.44 0.65
N TYR A 98 -4.57 5.51 -0.67
CA TYR A 98 -4.12 6.65 -1.46
C TYR A 98 -5.00 7.88 -1.23
N LEU A 99 -6.30 7.66 -1.01
CA LEU A 99 -7.28 8.71 -0.80
C LEU A 99 -7.31 9.23 0.65
N ASN A 100 -7.12 8.35 1.63
CA ASN A 100 -7.19 8.65 3.06
C ASN A 100 -6.19 7.80 3.87
N PRO A 101 -4.87 8.01 3.68
CA PRO A 101 -3.83 7.24 4.37
C PRO A 101 -3.80 7.49 5.89
N ASP A 102 -4.18 8.69 6.35
CA ASP A 102 -4.33 9.02 7.77
C ASP A 102 -5.71 9.63 8.01
N PRO A 103 -6.66 8.89 8.60
CA PRO A 103 -8.00 9.40 8.93
C PRO A 103 -8.01 10.62 9.86
N SER A 104 -6.91 10.87 10.58
CA SER A 104 -6.76 12.04 11.46
C SER A 104 -6.37 13.29 10.68
N ASN A 105 -5.91 13.14 9.43
CA ASN A 105 -5.47 14.22 8.56
C ASN A 105 -6.01 14.03 7.13
N PRO A 106 -7.31 14.26 6.92
CA PRO A 106 -7.96 14.05 5.62
C PRO A 106 -7.43 14.98 4.50
N GLU A 107 -6.63 15.98 4.85
CA GLU A 107 -5.97 16.84 3.88
C GLU A 107 -4.83 16.14 3.14
N ILE A 108 -4.25 15.08 3.73
CA ILE A 108 -3.25 14.22 3.11
C ILE A 108 -3.98 13.23 2.21
N THR A 109 -4.06 13.54 0.92
CA THR A 109 -4.75 12.70 -0.07
C THR A 109 -4.07 12.76 -1.43
N PHE A 110 -4.13 11.66 -2.19
CA PHE A 110 -3.60 11.61 -3.55
C PHE A 110 -4.18 12.72 -4.43
N CYS A 111 -5.46 13.07 -4.25
CA CYS A 111 -6.13 14.09 -5.07
C CYS A 111 -5.58 15.51 -4.90
N ARG A 112 -4.80 15.77 -3.84
CA ARG A 112 -4.17 17.06 -3.56
C ARG A 112 -2.66 17.04 -3.73
N LEU A 113 -2.11 15.94 -4.25
CA LEU A 113 -0.68 15.86 -4.54
C LEU A 113 -0.30 16.83 -5.66
N PRO A 114 0.93 17.39 -5.60
CA PRO A 114 1.52 18.05 -6.75
C PRO A 114 1.60 17.07 -7.94
N PRO A 115 1.40 17.53 -9.18
CA PRO A 115 1.51 16.68 -10.37
C PRO A 115 2.84 15.91 -10.46
N GLN A 116 3.93 16.47 -9.90
CA GLN A 116 5.24 15.83 -9.83
C GLN A 116 5.22 14.56 -8.98
N ASP A 117 4.52 14.58 -7.84
CA ASP A 117 4.40 13.43 -6.95
C ASP A 117 3.48 12.37 -7.57
N MET A 118 2.37 12.79 -8.21
CA MET A 118 1.50 11.87 -8.97
C MET A 118 2.27 11.17 -10.10
N ALA A 119 3.06 11.92 -10.87
CA ALA A 119 3.91 11.36 -11.92
C ALA A 119 4.96 10.40 -11.36
N ARG A 120 5.50 10.69 -10.16
CA ARG A 120 6.45 9.79 -9.49
C ARG A 120 5.81 8.48 -9.05
N VAL A 121 4.58 8.50 -8.53
CA VAL A 121 3.80 7.29 -8.21
C VAL A 121 3.67 6.40 -9.45
N ILE A 122 3.25 6.97 -10.58
CA ILE A 122 3.12 6.24 -11.85
C ILE A 122 4.49 5.71 -12.31
N TRP A 123 5.53 6.53 -12.22
CA TRP A 123 6.89 6.14 -12.61
C TRP A 123 7.41 4.98 -11.77
N ILE A 124 7.25 5.01 -10.45
CA ILE A 124 7.64 3.91 -9.55
C ILE A 124 6.86 2.65 -9.92
N ALA A 125 5.55 2.77 -10.13
CA ALA A 125 4.65 1.66 -10.45
C ALA A 125 4.77 1.13 -11.89
N ARG A 126 5.52 1.79 -12.78
CA ARG A 126 5.60 1.43 -14.22
C ARG A 126 6.01 -0.03 -14.48
N GLY A 127 6.86 -0.57 -13.61
CA GLY A 127 7.30 -1.96 -13.70
C GLY A 127 6.19 -2.98 -13.42
N ALA A 128 5.04 -2.55 -12.89
CA ALA A 128 3.86 -3.36 -12.59
C ALA A 128 2.74 -3.12 -13.61
N ALA A 129 3.01 -2.43 -14.72
CA ALA A 129 2.04 -2.18 -15.79
C ALA A 129 1.44 -3.46 -16.39
N PHE A 130 2.05 -4.63 -16.17
CA PHE A 130 1.51 -5.93 -16.59
C PHE A 130 0.44 -6.48 -15.64
N GLU A 131 0.24 -5.89 -14.47
CA GLU A 131 -0.74 -6.34 -13.46
C GLU A 131 -2.07 -5.59 -13.66
N PRO A 132 -3.14 -6.23 -14.17
CA PRO A 132 -4.40 -5.56 -14.48
C PRO A 132 -5.05 -4.91 -13.25
N ALA A 133 -4.87 -5.51 -12.06
CA ALA A 133 -5.40 -4.98 -10.82
C ALA A 133 -4.91 -3.55 -10.54
N LEU A 134 -3.65 -3.25 -10.88
CA LEU A 134 -3.06 -1.93 -10.70
C LEU A 134 -3.80 -0.85 -11.50
N TRP A 135 -4.17 -1.14 -12.75
CA TRP A 135 -4.88 -0.20 -13.62
C TRP A 135 -6.32 0.05 -13.18
N VAL A 136 -6.97 -0.97 -12.61
CA VAL A 136 -8.30 -0.80 -12.00
C VAL A 136 -8.23 0.13 -10.80
N GLN A 137 -7.20 0.01 -9.95
CA GLN A 137 -7.04 0.91 -8.80
C GLN A 137 -6.74 2.36 -9.26
N PHE A 138 -5.82 2.54 -10.21
CA PHE A 138 -5.54 3.88 -10.75
C PHE A 138 -6.75 4.52 -11.41
N SER A 139 -7.57 3.77 -12.17
CA SER A 139 -8.76 4.35 -12.80
C SER A 139 -9.81 4.78 -11.77
N ARG A 140 -10.04 3.98 -10.72
CA ARG A 140 -10.91 4.34 -9.59
C ARG A 140 -10.42 5.59 -8.87
N LEU A 141 -9.13 5.63 -8.57
CA LEU A 141 -8.48 6.75 -7.91
C LEU A 141 -8.63 8.06 -8.71
N ILE A 142 -8.31 8.03 -10.01
CA ILE A 142 -8.42 9.20 -10.88
C ILE A 142 -9.87 9.65 -11.02
N THR A 143 -10.80 8.71 -11.19
CA THR A 143 -12.24 9.02 -11.28
C THR A 143 -12.71 9.70 -9.99
N HIS A 144 -12.31 9.18 -8.84
CA HIS A 144 -12.65 9.76 -7.54
C HIS A 144 -12.15 11.21 -7.41
N CYS A 145 -10.87 11.45 -7.70
CA CYS A 145 -10.31 12.79 -7.65
C CYS A 145 -11.00 13.76 -8.61
N ALA A 146 -11.34 13.31 -9.83
CA ALA A 146 -12.07 14.13 -10.80
C ALA A 146 -13.49 14.47 -10.33
N THR A 147 -14.18 13.57 -9.64
CA THR A 147 -15.53 13.84 -9.12
C THR A 147 -15.55 14.80 -7.93
N GLN A 148 -14.51 14.78 -7.08
CA GLN A 148 -14.42 15.71 -5.94
C GLN A 148 -14.12 17.16 -6.38
N THR A 149 -13.41 17.37 -7.50
CA THR A 149 -13.14 18.71 -8.03
C THR A 149 -14.38 19.47 -8.52
N PHE A 150 -15.54 18.81 -8.67
CA PHE A 150 -16.79 19.44 -9.07
C PHE A 150 -17.72 19.82 -7.91
N GLN A 151 -17.31 19.60 -6.66
CA GLN A 151 -18.09 19.95 -5.45
C GLN A 151 -17.44 21.05 -4.59
N GLY A 152 -16.38 21.70 -5.09
CA GLY A 152 -15.68 22.81 -4.43
C GLY A 152 -15.95 24.16 -5.06
#